data_AF-A0A7C4YB21-F1
#
_entry.id   AF-A0A7C4YB21-F1
#
_cell.length_a   1.000
_cell.length_b   1.000
_cell.length_c   1.000
_cell.angle_alpha   90.00
_cell.angle_beta   90.00
_cell.angle_gamma   90.00
#
_symmetry.space_group_name_H-M   'P 1'
#
loop_
_entity.id
_entity.type
_entity.pdbx_description
1 polymer ?
#
loop_
_entity_poly.entity_id
_entity_poly.type
_entity_poly.pdbx_seq_one_letter_code
_entity_poly.pdbx_strand_id
1 'polypeptide(L)'
;MKKICWLLPLSFILCACHFESDVALEKKPVELVDSSLLGYWYGIIKDGSDYFGIEALEITAKSDSIYSIIRYGKAIKGDIIMPDTAYYTGFTSWIGNQRFMNVEGLVKIEEVTSKKKREIKTHRVFYASALDRRNDTLEVRTVTEDFSTRKYFGDPDHFRLLVTEMLKLQQNIYDAQYSMQYRKIPKPAKLF
;
A
#
# COMPACT_ATOMS: atom_id res chain seq x y z
N MET A 1 37.85 -20.00 -1.16
CA MET A 1 37.09 -19.58 -2.36
C MET A 1 35.60 -19.65 -2.06
N LYS A 2 34.92 -18.56 -2.40
CA LYS A 2 33.53 -18.15 -2.16
C LYS A 2 32.45 -19.24 -2.32
N LYS A 3 31.58 -19.40 -1.33
CA LYS A 3 30.20 -19.90 -1.47
C LYS A 3 29.24 -19.11 -0.55
N ILE A 4 29.12 -17.81 -0.83
CA ILE A 4 27.99 -16.99 -0.37
C ILE A 4 27.46 -16.33 -1.63
N CYS A 5 26.53 -16.99 -2.32
CA CYS A 5 25.92 -16.48 -3.55
C CYS A 5 24.44 -16.88 -3.73
N TRP A 6 23.74 -17.31 -2.67
CA TRP A 6 22.37 -17.84 -2.80
C TRP A 6 21.31 -17.16 -1.91
N LEU A 7 21.60 -15.98 -1.36
CA LEU A 7 20.61 -15.16 -0.63
C LEU A 7 20.35 -13.78 -1.24
N LEU A 8 20.97 -13.45 -2.38
CA LEU A 8 20.87 -12.13 -3.00
C LEU A 8 19.72 -11.89 -4.00
N PRO A 9 18.92 -12.86 -4.48
CA PRO A 9 17.71 -12.53 -5.25
C PRO A 9 16.46 -12.37 -4.37
N LEU A 10 16.49 -12.76 -3.09
CA LEU A 10 15.30 -12.67 -2.21
C LEU A 10 15.03 -11.25 -1.69
N SER A 11 16.04 -10.38 -1.69
CA SER A 11 15.87 -8.96 -1.32
C SER A 11 15.30 -8.11 -2.45
N PHE A 12 15.42 -8.55 -3.72
CA PHE A 12 14.88 -7.79 -4.85
C PHE A 12 13.38 -8.04 -5.09
N ILE A 13 12.87 -9.22 -4.73
CA ILE A 13 11.44 -9.55 -4.87
C ILE A 13 10.59 -8.87 -3.76
N LEU A 14 11.22 -8.46 -2.65
CA LEU A 14 10.57 -7.66 -1.59
C LEU A 14 10.80 -6.15 -1.74
N CYS A 15 11.51 -5.72 -2.80
CA CYS A 15 11.73 -4.32 -3.17
C CYS A 15 10.80 -3.86 -4.30
N ALA A 16 9.70 -4.56 -4.55
CA ALA A 16 8.58 -3.91 -5.21
C ALA A 16 7.97 -2.96 -4.16
N CYS A 17 8.60 -1.80 -4.03
CA CYS A 17 8.32 -0.80 -3.02
C CYS A 17 7.13 0.04 -3.51
N HIS A 18 6.12 0.15 -2.65
CA HIS A 18 5.05 1.11 -2.88
C HIS A 18 5.64 2.52 -2.87
N PHE A 19 5.09 3.43 -3.69
CA PHE A 19 5.52 4.82 -3.62
C PHE A 19 5.23 5.41 -2.24
N GLU A 20 6.28 5.81 -1.55
CA GLU A 20 6.24 6.47 -0.25
C GLU A 20 6.29 7.98 -0.45
N SER A 21 5.25 8.68 -0.01
CA SER A 21 5.22 10.13 0.04
C SER A 21 5.28 10.63 1.47
N ASP A 22 5.95 11.76 1.69
CA ASP A 22 5.90 12.49 2.96
C ASP A 22 4.56 13.22 3.20
N VAL A 23 3.72 13.30 2.17
CA VAL A 23 2.40 13.93 2.20
C VAL A 23 1.34 13.01 1.58
N ALA A 24 0.08 13.15 2.01
CA ALA A 24 -1.04 12.50 1.35
C ALA A 24 -1.45 13.24 0.06
N LEU A 25 -2.25 12.61 -0.81
CA LEU A 25 -2.85 13.26 -1.99
C LEU A 25 -3.83 14.38 -1.63
N GLU A 26 -4.31 14.38 -0.38
CA GLU A 26 -5.23 15.37 0.14
C GLU A 26 -4.76 15.79 1.53
N LYS A 27 -4.81 17.09 1.82
CA LYS A 27 -4.16 17.67 3.02
C LYS A 27 -4.73 17.13 4.33
N LYS A 28 -5.98 16.70 4.32
CA LYS A 28 -6.69 16.12 5.46
C LYS A 28 -7.83 15.23 4.97
N PRO A 29 -8.36 14.32 5.81
CA PRO A 29 -9.60 13.61 5.51
C PRO A 29 -10.74 14.60 5.29
N VAL A 30 -11.31 14.61 4.09
CA VAL A 30 -12.47 15.46 3.73
C VAL A 30 -13.71 14.65 3.42
N GLU A 31 -13.53 13.42 2.92
CA GLU A 31 -14.61 12.50 2.58
C GLU A 31 -15.13 11.78 3.82
N LEU A 32 -16.44 11.53 3.86
CA LEU A 32 -17.02 10.63 4.84
C LEU A 32 -16.61 9.18 4.55
N VAL A 33 -16.56 8.36 5.60
CA VAL A 33 -16.38 6.92 5.48
C VAL A 33 -17.49 6.33 4.62
N ASP A 34 -17.09 5.68 3.53
CA ASP A 34 -17.96 4.89 2.66
C ASP A 34 -18.19 3.52 3.32
N SER A 35 -19.40 3.32 3.83
CA SER A 35 -19.81 2.06 4.47
C SER A 35 -19.67 0.84 3.55
N SER A 36 -19.66 1.05 2.22
CA SER A 36 -19.48 -0.05 1.26
C SER A 36 -18.07 -0.64 1.27
N LEU A 37 -17.06 0.14 1.67
CA LEU A 37 -15.67 -0.31 1.85
C LEU A 37 -15.46 -1.06 3.17
N LEU A 38 -16.36 -0.94 4.13
CA LEU A 38 -16.22 -1.61 5.42
C LEU A 38 -16.44 -3.12 5.30
N GLY A 39 -15.69 -3.88 6.09
CA GLY A 39 -15.83 -5.33 6.18
C GLY A 39 -14.51 -6.07 5.94
N TYR A 40 -14.65 -7.37 5.68
CA TYR A 40 -13.53 -8.27 5.44
C TYR A 40 -13.39 -8.55 3.95
N TRP A 41 -12.18 -8.36 3.45
CA TRP A 41 -11.83 -8.44 2.04
C TRP A 41 -10.73 -9.46 1.87
N TYR A 42 -10.82 -10.30 0.85
CA TYR A 42 -9.87 -11.38 0.60
C TYR A 42 -9.34 -11.32 -0.83
N GLY A 43 -8.02 -11.29 -0.99
CA GLY A 43 -7.31 -11.23 -2.26
C GLY A 43 -6.26 -12.33 -2.39
N ILE A 44 -5.94 -12.68 -3.64
CA ILE A 44 -4.86 -13.61 -3.97
C ILE A 44 -3.83 -12.84 -4.79
N ILE A 45 -2.59 -12.87 -4.35
CA ILE A 45 -1.44 -12.27 -5.03
C ILE A 45 -0.73 -13.39 -5.80
N LYS A 46 -0.55 -13.22 -7.10
CA LYS A 46 0.26 -14.12 -7.94
C LYS A 46 1.38 -13.32 -8.56
N ASP A 47 2.62 -13.56 -8.14
CA ASP A 47 3.79 -12.82 -8.61
C ASP A 47 4.47 -13.50 -9.82
N GLY A 48 3.68 -14.08 -10.74
CA GLY A 48 4.18 -14.73 -11.96
C GLY A 48 5.14 -15.92 -11.78
N SER A 49 5.43 -16.31 -10.53
CA SER A 49 6.30 -17.41 -10.11
C SER A 49 5.50 -18.47 -9.36
N ASP A 50 6.15 -19.50 -8.81
CA ASP A 50 5.52 -20.51 -7.94
C ASP A 50 5.02 -19.95 -6.59
N TYR A 51 5.18 -18.66 -6.35
CA TYR A 51 4.71 -17.98 -5.16
C TYR A 51 3.28 -17.49 -5.34
N PHE A 52 2.44 -17.84 -4.36
CA PHE A 52 1.14 -17.22 -4.19
C PHE A 52 1.02 -16.66 -2.77
N GLY A 53 0.58 -15.42 -2.69
CA GLY A 53 0.23 -14.75 -1.45
C GLY A 53 -1.27 -14.77 -1.25
N ILE A 54 -1.70 -15.00 -0.01
CA ILE A 54 -3.06 -14.72 0.40
C ILE A 54 -3.01 -13.44 1.23
N GLU A 55 -3.84 -12.46 0.87
CA GLU A 55 -3.98 -11.24 1.64
C GLU A 55 -5.44 -11.06 2.04
N ALA A 56 -5.68 -10.68 3.29
CA ALA A 56 -6.98 -10.24 3.74
C ALA A 56 -6.90 -8.85 4.36
N LEU A 57 -7.89 -8.02 4.11
CA LEU A 57 -8.04 -6.70 4.69
C LEU A 57 -9.29 -6.67 5.57
N GLU A 58 -9.14 -6.24 6.81
CA GLU A 58 -10.26 -5.81 7.64
C GLU A 58 -10.30 -4.28 7.66
N ILE A 59 -11.35 -3.71 7.07
CA ILE A 59 -11.56 -2.26 7.01
C ILE A 59 -12.73 -1.90 7.92
N THR A 60 -12.47 -1.02 8.87
CA THR A 60 -13.45 -0.53 9.86
C THR A 60 -13.45 0.99 9.92
N ALA A 61 -14.54 1.58 10.39
CA ALA A 61 -14.59 3.02 10.66
C ALA A 61 -13.85 3.32 11.96
N LYS A 62 -12.88 4.23 11.93
CA LYS A 62 -12.20 4.76 13.12
C LYS A 62 -12.82 6.09 13.57
N SER A 63 -13.26 6.90 12.59
CA SER A 63 -14.05 8.12 12.78
C SER A 63 -14.90 8.37 11.53
N ASP A 64 -15.60 9.50 11.46
CA ASP A 64 -16.47 9.85 10.33
C ASP A 64 -15.76 9.93 8.98
N SER A 65 -14.43 10.11 8.96
CA SER A 65 -13.63 10.30 7.74
C SER A 65 -12.35 9.45 7.68
N ILE A 66 -12.11 8.62 8.70
CA ILE A 66 -10.89 7.82 8.82
C ILE A 66 -11.26 6.33 8.95
N TYR A 67 -10.59 5.52 8.15
CA TYR A 67 -10.64 4.06 8.24
C TYR A 67 -9.51 3.54 9.14
N SER A 68 -9.79 2.49 9.91
CA SER A 68 -8.77 1.60 10.44
C SER A 68 -8.69 0.37 9.53
N ILE A 69 -7.48 0.05 9.08
CA ILE A 69 -7.21 -1.01 8.12
C ILE A 69 -6.25 -1.99 8.77
N ILE A 70 -6.65 -3.26 8.86
CA ILE A 70 -5.77 -4.35 9.27
C ILE A 70 -5.50 -5.20 8.04
N ARG A 71 -4.22 -5.38 7.72
CA ARG A 71 -3.77 -6.26 6.65
C ARG A 71 -3.24 -7.55 7.25
N TYR A 72 -3.79 -8.67 6.83
CA TYR A 72 -3.34 -10.01 7.13
C TYR A 72 -2.70 -10.60 5.87
N GLY A 73 -1.38 -10.68 5.84
CA GLY A 73 -0.63 -11.30 4.77
C GLY A 73 -0.24 -12.73 5.13
N LYS A 74 -0.28 -13.63 4.15
CA LYS A 74 0.36 -14.94 4.22
C LYS A 74 1.05 -15.21 2.90
N ALA A 75 2.38 -15.16 2.89
CA ALA A 75 3.16 -15.59 1.75
C ALA A 75 3.39 -17.11 1.82
N ILE A 76 3.16 -17.81 0.71
CA ILE A 76 3.42 -19.25 0.59
C ILE A 76 4.51 -19.45 -0.47
N LYS A 77 5.60 -20.11 -0.07
CA LYS A 77 6.69 -20.54 -0.96
C LYS A 77 6.98 -22.01 -0.72
N GLY A 78 6.52 -22.89 -1.61
CA GLY A 78 6.60 -24.33 -1.37
C GLY A 78 5.95 -24.66 -0.01
N ASP A 79 6.70 -25.28 0.90
CA ASP A 79 6.21 -25.65 2.24
C ASP A 79 6.35 -24.53 3.30
N ILE A 80 6.90 -23.37 2.95
CA ILE A 80 7.14 -22.28 3.90
C ILE A 80 5.94 -21.32 3.92
N ILE A 81 5.41 -21.10 5.12
CA ILE A 81 4.32 -20.15 5.42
C ILE A 81 4.88 -19.01 6.25
N MET A 82 4.77 -17.77 5.76
CA MET A 82 5.14 -16.56 6.52
C MET A 82 3.91 -15.70 6.78
N PRO A 83 3.35 -15.69 7.99
CA PRO A 83 2.27 -14.78 8.36
C PRO A 83 2.83 -13.37 8.61
N ASP A 84 2.11 -12.35 8.13
CA ASP A 84 2.38 -10.94 8.36
C ASP A 84 1.07 -10.27 8.79
N THR A 85 1.12 -9.37 9.77
CA THR A 85 -0.04 -8.57 10.16
C THR A 85 0.38 -7.15 10.39
N ALA A 86 -0.24 -6.24 9.65
CA ALA A 86 0.08 -4.82 9.70
C ALA A 86 -1.19 -3.99 9.94
N TYR A 87 -1.00 -2.87 10.64
CA TYR A 87 -2.08 -1.98 11.06
C TYR A 87 -1.85 -0.62 10.47
N TYR A 88 -2.89 -0.07 9.86
CA TYR A 88 -2.84 1.21 9.19
C TYR A 88 -4.07 2.05 9.52
N THR A 89 -3.94 3.34 9.30
CA THR A 89 -5.07 4.25 9.15
C THR A 89 -5.07 4.81 7.74
N GLY A 90 -6.26 5.11 7.23
CA GLY A 90 -6.33 5.75 5.92
C GLY A 90 -7.59 6.57 5.74
N PHE A 91 -7.63 7.33 4.66
CA PHE A 91 -8.79 8.13 4.27
C PHE A 91 -8.84 8.25 2.75
N THR A 92 -10.05 8.45 2.23
CA THR A 92 -10.28 8.54 0.79
C THR A 92 -10.12 9.96 0.27
N SER A 93 -9.65 10.09 -0.97
CA SER A 93 -9.64 11.33 -1.74
C SER A 93 -10.01 11.05 -3.20
N TRP A 94 -10.29 12.10 -3.96
CA TRP A 94 -10.71 12.00 -5.36
C TRP A 94 -9.82 12.83 -6.28
N ILE A 95 -9.45 12.30 -7.44
CA ILE A 95 -8.88 13.06 -8.55
C ILE A 95 -9.76 12.81 -9.78
N GLY A 96 -10.53 13.83 -10.18
CA GLY A 96 -11.59 13.64 -11.17
C GLY A 96 -12.59 12.59 -10.71
N ASN A 97 -12.79 11.55 -11.51
CA ASN A 97 -13.69 10.43 -11.20
C ASN A 97 -12.97 9.22 -10.56
N GLN A 98 -11.66 9.31 -10.33
CA GLN A 98 -10.91 8.22 -9.69
C GLN A 98 -10.83 8.46 -8.19
N ARG A 99 -11.23 7.45 -7.42
CA ARG A 99 -11.06 7.43 -5.97
C ARG A 99 -9.70 6.87 -5.61
N PHE A 100 -9.08 7.45 -4.60
CA PHE A 100 -7.83 7.00 -3.98
C PHE A 100 -8.02 6.74 -2.49
N MET A 101 -7.26 5.80 -1.95
CA MET A 101 -7.02 5.62 -0.52
C MET A 101 -5.63 6.15 -0.19
N ASN A 102 -5.55 7.02 0.81
CA ASN A 102 -4.31 7.50 1.39
C ASN A 102 -4.08 6.68 2.66
N VAL A 103 -3.10 5.79 2.64
CA VAL A 103 -2.77 4.91 3.77
C VAL A 103 -1.55 5.48 4.49
N GLU A 104 -1.71 5.78 5.78
CA GLU A 104 -0.64 6.26 6.64
C GLU A 104 0.19 5.08 7.16
N GLY A 105 1.51 5.17 7.02
CA GLY A 105 2.48 4.20 7.51
C GLY A 105 3.66 4.85 8.22
N LEU A 106 4.49 4.02 8.84
CA LEU A 106 5.72 4.44 9.51
C LEU A 106 6.90 3.67 8.90
N VAL A 107 7.92 4.40 8.46
CA VAL A 107 9.16 3.84 7.92
C VAL A 107 10.34 4.24 8.78
N LYS A 108 11.33 3.36 8.90
CA LYS A 108 12.56 3.62 9.66
C LYS A 108 13.68 3.95 8.69
N ILE A 109 14.17 5.17 8.76
CA ILE A 109 15.26 5.67 7.92
C ILE A 109 16.51 5.78 8.79
N GLU A 110 17.63 5.23 8.31
CA GLU A 110 18.93 5.39 8.95
C GLU A 110 19.54 6.72 8.48
N GLU A 111 19.56 7.72 9.36
CA GLU A 111 20.18 9.02 9.09
C GLU A 111 21.62 9.06 9.59
N VAL A 112 22.53 9.53 8.74
CA VAL A 112 23.93 9.78 9.10
C VAL A 112 24.03 11.18 9.69
N THR A 113 24.05 11.27 11.03
CA THR A 113 24.16 12.55 11.74
C THR A 113 25.61 13.04 11.86
N SER A 114 26.59 12.15 11.74
CA SER A 114 28.02 12.48 11.60
C SER A 114 28.79 11.31 11.02
N LYS A 115 30.07 11.50 10.63
CA LYS A 115 30.96 10.46 10.05
C LYS A 115 31.02 9.13 10.83
N LYS A 116 30.61 9.09 12.11
CA LYS A 116 30.58 7.88 12.95
C LYS A 116 29.26 7.63 13.70
N LYS A 117 28.24 8.48 13.52
CA LYS A 117 26.96 8.33 14.23
C LYS A 117 25.84 8.14 13.21
N ARG A 118 25.20 6.98 13.31
CA ARG A 118 24.00 6.64 12.56
C ARG A 118 22.85 6.56 13.55
N GLU A 119 21.74 7.19 13.23
CA GLU A 119 20.54 7.20 14.06
C GLU A 119 19.38 6.68 13.23
N ILE A 120 18.61 5.74 13.79
CA ILE A 120 17.40 5.24 13.13
C ILE A 120 16.26 6.15 13.56
N LYS A 121 15.72 6.91 12.62
CA LYS A 121 14.54 7.75 12.83
C LYS A 121 13.31 7.11 12.20
N THR A 122 12.17 7.30 12.86
CA THR A 122 10.88 6.84 12.34
C THR A 122 10.19 8.02 11.68
N HIS A 123 9.86 7.88 10.40
CA HIS A 123 9.18 8.88 9.59
C HIS A 123 7.77 8.40 9.27
N ARG A 124 6.83 9.33 9.30
CA ARG A 124 5.48 9.09 8.78
C ARG A 124 5.51 9.24 7.27
N VAL A 125 4.89 8.29 6.58
CA VAL A 125 4.71 8.29 5.13
C VAL A 125 3.27 7.97 4.76
N PHE A 126 2.91 8.29 3.52
CA PHE A 126 1.62 8.01 2.92
C PHE A 126 1.82 7.20 1.65
N TYR A 127 1.04 6.12 1.55
CA TYR A 127 0.89 5.33 0.33
C TYR A 127 -0.43 5.71 -0.35
N ALA A 128 -0.41 5.81 -1.67
CA ALA A 128 -1.60 6.10 -2.47
C ALA A 128 -1.99 4.88 -3.30
N SER A 129 -3.25 4.46 -3.19
CA SER A 129 -3.81 3.39 -4.02
C SER A 129 -5.12 3.81 -4.64
N ALA A 130 -5.27 3.65 -5.95
CA ALA A 130 -6.54 3.83 -6.63
C ALA A 130 -7.50 2.70 -6.23
N LEU A 131 -8.76 3.06 -5.97
CA LEU A 131 -9.82 2.14 -5.57
C LEU A 131 -10.95 2.14 -6.59
N ASP A 132 -11.30 0.96 -7.09
CA ASP A 132 -12.49 0.74 -7.89
C ASP A 132 -13.32 -0.38 -7.29
N ARG A 133 -14.63 -0.16 -7.16
CA ARG A 133 -15.53 -1.17 -6.60
C ARG A 133 -16.59 -1.56 -7.63
N ARG A 134 -16.76 -2.86 -7.83
CA ARG A 134 -17.83 -3.45 -8.62
C ARG A 134 -18.45 -4.61 -7.84
N ASN A 135 -19.68 -4.41 -7.36
CA ASN A 135 -20.38 -5.34 -6.46
C ASN A 135 -19.52 -5.66 -5.22
N ASP A 136 -19.26 -6.95 -4.98
CA ASP A 136 -18.42 -7.46 -3.90
C ASP A 136 -16.94 -7.54 -4.28
N THR A 137 -16.51 -6.84 -5.32
CA THR A 137 -15.11 -6.77 -5.75
C THR A 137 -14.56 -5.39 -5.45
N LEU A 138 -13.46 -5.34 -4.73
CA LEU A 138 -12.65 -4.15 -4.55
C LEU A 138 -11.34 -4.35 -5.31
N GLU A 139 -11.13 -3.54 -6.33
CA GLU A 139 -9.87 -3.44 -7.05
C GLU A 139 -9.03 -2.34 -6.42
N VAL A 140 -7.80 -2.69 -6.05
CA VAL A 140 -6.82 -1.79 -5.43
C VAL A 140 -5.60 -1.78 -6.32
N ARG A 141 -5.24 -0.61 -6.84
CA ARG A 141 -4.07 -0.42 -7.70
C ARG A 141 -3.13 0.55 -7.01
N THR A 142 -2.04 0.04 -6.47
CA THR A 142 -1.10 0.89 -5.73
C THR A 142 -0.20 1.67 -6.68
N VAL A 143 0.07 2.94 -6.34
CA VAL A 143 1.00 3.77 -7.10
C VAL A 143 2.41 3.20 -6.94
N THR A 144 3.07 2.91 -8.07
CA THR A 144 4.41 2.31 -8.10
C THR A 144 5.48 3.34 -7.78
N GLU A 145 6.58 2.96 -7.13
CA GLU A 145 7.68 3.88 -6.85
C GLU A 145 8.32 4.49 -8.12
N ASP A 146 8.25 3.76 -9.24
CA ASP A 146 8.87 4.13 -10.52
C ASP A 146 8.08 5.16 -11.32
N PHE A 147 6.85 5.52 -10.91
CA PHE A 147 6.03 6.45 -11.69
C PHE A 147 6.63 7.87 -11.70
N SER A 148 7.52 8.20 -10.76
CA SER A 148 8.11 9.53 -10.61
C SER A 148 9.53 9.46 -10.08
N THR A 149 10.42 10.28 -10.62
CA THR A 149 11.75 10.53 -10.04
C THR A 149 11.68 11.39 -8.77
N ARG A 150 10.57 12.14 -8.58
CA ARG A 150 10.30 12.93 -7.38
C ARG A 150 9.57 12.07 -6.35
N LYS A 151 10.24 11.84 -5.21
CA LYS A 151 9.73 11.06 -4.07
C LYS A 151 9.24 11.92 -2.90
N TYR A 152 9.67 13.18 -2.84
CA TYR A 152 9.34 14.10 -1.75
C TYR A 152 8.59 15.33 -2.26
N PHE A 153 7.55 15.73 -1.56
CA PHE A 153 6.74 16.90 -1.88
C PHE A 153 6.66 17.83 -0.67
N GLY A 154 6.92 19.12 -0.89
CA GLY A 154 6.78 20.11 0.17
C GLY A 154 5.33 20.30 0.64
N ASP A 155 4.36 19.91 -0.19
CA ASP A 155 2.94 20.00 0.12
C ASP A 155 2.09 18.99 -0.69
N PRO A 156 0.88 18.67 -0.21
CA PRO A 156 -0.08 17.81 -0.89
C PRO A 156 -0.48 18.27 -2.31
N ASP A 157 -0.51 19.58 -2.58
CA ASP A 157 -1.01 20.12 -3.84
C ASP A 157 -0.09 19.75 -5.00
N HIS A 158 1.24 19.79 -4.78
CA HIS A 158 2.21 19.33 -5.77
C HIS A 158 2.11 17.82 -6.03
N PHE A 159 1.90 17.00 -5.00
CA PHE A 159 1.72 15.56 -5.19
C PHE A 159 0.46 15.26 -6.00
N ARG A 160 -0.65 15.90 -5.63
CA ARG A 160 -1.93 15.81 -6.34
C ARG A 160 -1.82 16.26 -7.79
N LEU A 161 -1.13 17.37 -8.06
CA LEU A 161 -0.91 17.88 -9.41
C LEU A 161 -0.14 16.86 -10.26
N LEU A 162 0.96 16.31 -9.74
CA LEU A 162 1.74 15.30 -10.44
C LEU A 162 0.89 14.09 -10.81
N VAL A 163 0.16 13.51 -9.85
CA VAL A 163 -0.72 12.37 -10.12
C VAL A 163 -1.80 12.73 -11.15
N THR A 164 -2.36 13.94 -11.06
CA THR A 164 -3.35 14.43 -12.03
C THR A 164 -2.77 14.54 -13.44
N GLU A 165 -1.55 15.06 -13.60
CA GLU A 165 -0.87 15.18 -14.90
C GLU A 165 -0.58 13.81 -15.50
N MET A 166 -0.06 12.89 -14.71
CA MET A 166 0.26 11.53 -15.17
C MET A 166 -0.99 10.77 -15.62
N LEU A 167 -2.10 10.91 -14.88
CA LEU A 167 -3.40 10.35 -15.28
C LEU A 167 -3.92 10.97 -16.58
N LYS A 168 -3.78 12.29 -16.77
CA LYS A 168 -4.18 12.98 -18.01
C LYS A 168 -3.36 12.52 -19.22
N LEU A 169 -2.08 12.26 -19.01
CA LEU A 169 -1.17 11.73 -20.03
C LEU A 169 -1.40 10.23 -20.31
N GLN A 170 -2.38 9.61 -19.65
CA GLN A 170 -2.68 8.17 -19.74
C GLN A 170 -1.46 7.28 -19.43
N GLN A 171 -0.53 7.78 -18.62
CA GLN A 171 0.61 6.98 -18.18
C GLN A 171 0.14 6.01 -17.09
N ASN A 172 0.64 4.77 -17.15
CA ASN A 172 0.41 3.83 -16.07
C ASN A 172 1.25 4.23 -14.86
N ILE A 173 0.59 4.75 -13.82
CA ILE A 173 1.22 5.08 -12.54
C ILE A 173 1.12 3.94 -11.52
N TYR A 174 0.52 2.82 -11.91
CA TYR A 174 0.21 1.71 -11.02
C TYR A 174 1.18 0.57 -11.19
N ASP A 175 1.43 -0.10 -10.07
CA ASP A 175 2.22 -1.30 -10.02
C ASP A 175 1.42 -2.50 -10.55
N ALA A 176 1.99 -3.23 -11.52
CA ALA A 176 1.34 -4.39 -12.12
C ALA A 176 1.27 -5.59 -11.15
N GLN A 177 2.25 -5.73 -10.25
CA GLN A 177 2.30 -6.79 -9.24
C GLN A 177 1.39 -6.47 -8.05
N TYR A 178 1.23 -5.19 -7.70
CA TYR A 178 0.33 -4.73 -6.62
C TYR A 178 -0.98 -4.12 -7.11
N SER A 179 -1.47 -4.62 -8.25
CA SER A 179 -2.85 -4.45 -8.67
C SER A 179 -3.67 -5.65 -8.20
N MET A 180 -4.34 -5.50 -7.05
CA MET A 180 -5.04 -6.58 -6.37
C MET A 180 -6.55 -6.49 -6.54
N GLN A 181 -7.18 -7.64 -6.71
CA GLN A 181 -8.63 -7.77 -6.61
C GLN A 181 -9.00 -8.51 -5.33
N TYR A 182 -9.76 -7.83 -4.49
CA TYR A 182 -10.32 -8.37 -3.28
C TYR A 182 -11.79 -8.71 -3.47
N ARG A 183 -12.22 -9.81 -2.85
CA ARG A 183 -13.63 -10.19 -2.73
C ARG A 183 -14.10 -9.97 -1.31
N LYS A 184 -15.26 -9.34 -1.16
CA LYS A 184 -15.90 -9.17 0.14
C LYS A 184 -16.36 -10.54 0.63
N ILE A 185 -15.97 -10.89 1.84
CA ILE A 185 -16.39 -12.14 2.48
C ILE A 185 -16.92 -11.85 3.89
N PRO A 186 -17.78 -12.72 4.44
CA PRO A 186 -18.10 -12.68 5.86
C PRO A 186 -16.81 -12.74 6.69
N LYS A 187 -16.73 -11.96 7.76
CA LYS A 187 -15.60 -12.06 8.70
C LYS A 187 -15.53 -13.51 9.19
N PRO A 188 -14.37 -14.19 9.06
CA PRO A 188 -14.24 -15.54 9.60
C PRO A 188 -14.60 -15.53 11.08
N ALA A 189 -15.40 -16.51 11.51
CA ALA A 189 -15.58 -16.74 12.94
C ALA A 189 -14.19 -16.90 13.55
N LYS A 190 -13.94 -16.30 14.73
CA LYS A 190 -12.69 -16.53 15.46
C LYS A 190 -12.54 -18.04 15.65
N LEU A 191 -11.70 -18.65 14.83
CA LEU A 191 -11.15 -19.96 15.09
C LEU A 191 -10.08 -19.65 16.14
N PHE A 192 -10.34 -20.08 17.37
CA PHE A 192 -9.53 -19.93 18.59
C PHE A 192 -9.77 -18.64 19.39
#